data_AF-A0A2D3NVX0-F1
#
_entry.id   AF-A0A2D3NVX0-F1
#
_cell.length_a   1.000
_cell.length_b   1.000
_cell.length_c   1.000
_cell.angle_alpha   90.00
_cell.angle_beta   90.00
_cell.angle_gamma   90.00
#
_symmetry.space_group_name_H-M   'P 1'
#
loop_
_entity.id
_entity.type
_entity.pdbx_description
1 polymer ?
#
loop_
_entity_poly.entity_id
_entity_poly.type
_entity_poly.pdbx_seq_one_letter_code
_entity_poly.pdbx_strand_id
1 'polypeptide(L)'
;MKNKLMVSFLALVLVACGSSGSIELTKQEKEKVNGDVNVARQLLVQKAILKDASAEKLSEDDQYNLNLAKQEVEVSYYLQKKFESELNNIQVSEEEAQKYYDIHKAEIGNTPFESVKDAIVAQITYEKQTAIVNKYYEDLLNKYKIEEILKKDFPDAAQPAVEAPAPAAQAAPAPTAAPAEAKTEEKK
;
A
#
# COMPACT_ATOMS: atom_id res chain seq x y z
N MET A 1 -8.57 29.61 11.28
CA MET A 1 -7.89 29.26 10.01
C MET A 1 -6.64 28.47 10.37
N LYS A 2 -6.58 27.18 10.00
CA LYS A 2 -5.38 26.35 10.11
C LYS A 2 -5.32 25.52 8.84
N ASN A 3 -4.47 25.94 7.92
CA ASN A 3 -4.21 25.25 6.67
C ASN A 3 -3.59 23.89 6.99
N LYS A 4 -4.37 22.83 6.81
CA LYS A 4 -3.82 21.48 6.74
C LYS A 4 -3.38 21.26 5.30
N LEU A 5 -2.07 21.28 5.10
CA LEU A 5 -1.41 20.81 3.89
C LEU A 5 -1.85 19.36 3.66
N MET A 6 -2.77 19.15 2.73
CA MET A 6 -3.03 17.83 2.17
C MET A 6 -1.79 17.42 1.40
N VAL A 7 -0.92 16.63 2.02
CA VAL A 7 -0.01 15.75 1.29
C VAL A 7 -0.87 14.61 0.77
N SER A 8 -1.64 14.92 -0.29
CA SER A 8 -2.23 13.89 -1.13
C SER A 8 -1.05 13.11 -1.69
N PHE A 9 -0.98 11.83 -1.35
CA PHE A 9 -0.11 10.83 -1.96
C PHE A 9 -0.39 10.83 -3.47
N LEU A 10 0.25 11.74 -4.19
CA LEU A 10 0.34 11.70 -5.62
C LEU A 10 1.22 10.48 -5.89
N ALA A 11 0.59 9.35 -6.23
CA ALA A 11 1.26 8.13 -6.63
C ALA A 11 2.20 8.44 -7.80
N LEU A 12 3.42 8.84 -7.47
CA LEU A 12 4.49 9.16 -8.40
C LEU A 12 5.01 7.81 -8.86
N VAL A 13 4.36 7.25 -9.88
CA VAL A 13 4.96 6.18 -10.67
C VAL A 13 6.16 6.81 -11.39
N LEU A 14 7.29 6.83 -10.69
CA LEU A 14 8.58 7.27 -11.19
C LEU A 14 9.06 6.23 -12.19
N VAL A 15 8.57 6.30 -13.41
CA VAL A 15 9.30 5.76 -14.55
C VAL A 15 10.52 6.67 -14.75
N ALA A 16 11.57 6.38 -13.99
CA ALA A 16 12.89 6.96 -14.19
C ALA A 16 13.49 6.33 -15.45
N CYS A 17 13.25 6.94 -16.60
CA CYS A 17 14.13 6.83 -17.75
C CYS A 17 14.05 8.09 -18.62
N GLY A 18 15.01 8.99 -18.44
CA GLY A 18 15.61 9.71 -19.58
C GLY A 18 14.78 10.76 -20.34
N SER A 19 13.88 11.54 -19.72
CA SER A 19 13.38 12.77 -20.38
C SER A 19 13.09 13.93 -19.42
N SER A 20 13.95 14.15 -18.43
CA SER A 20 13.77 15.13 -17.34
C SER A 20 13.94 16.60 -17.78
N GLY A 21 13.27 17.04 -18.85
CA GLY A 21 13.39 18.43 -19.31
C GLY A 21 12.25 18.98 -20.17
N SER A 22 11.47 18.14 -20.85
CA SER A 22 10.34 18.62 -21.68
C SER A 22 9.04 18.68 -20.87
N ILE A 23 8.39 19.84 -20.91
CA ILE A 23 7.03 20.04 -20.37
C ILE A 23 6.06 19.68 -21.50
N GLU A 24 6.04 18.40 -21.85
CA GLU A 24 5.18 17.86 -22.89
C GLU A 24 4.59 16.53 -22.46
N LEU A 25 3.37 16.25 -22.91
CA LEU A 25 2.76 14.94 -22.76
C LEU A 25 3.39 13.97 -23.75
N THR A 26 3.87 12.83 -23.24
CA THR A 26 4.29 11.68 -24.05
C THR A 26 3.09 11.05 -24.77
N LYS A 27 3.35 10.17 -25.75
CA LYS A 27 2.28 9.44 -26.46
C LYS A 27 1.39 8.66 -25.49
N GLN A 28 2.00 7.90 -24.59
CA GLN A 28 1.28 7.11 -23.58
C GLN A 28 0.45 7.98 -22.64
N GLU A 29 0.97 9.15 -22.23
CA GLU A 29 0.22 10.07 -21.39
C GLU A 29 -0.99 10.66 -22.10
N LYS A 30 -0.86 11.01 -23.39
CA LYS A 30 -1.99 11.49 -24.21
C LYS A 30 -3.09 10.44 -24.33
N GLU A 31 -2.71 9.18 -24.53
CA GLU A 31 -3.64 8.05 -24.56
C GLU A 31 -4.37 7.88 -23.23
N LYS A 32 -3.64 7.89 -22.10
CA LYS A 32 -4.21 7.74 -20.75
C LYS A 32 -5.12 8.89 -20.34
N VAL A 33 -4.78 10.11 -20.74
CA VAL A 33 -5.61 11.30 -20.48
C VAL A 33 -6.94 11.21 -21.23
N ASN A 34 -6.99 10.52 -22.39
CA ASN A 34 -8.20 10.29 -23.17
C ASN A 34 -9.03 11.56 -23.43
N GLY A 35 -8.35 12.67 -23.73
CA GLY A 35 -8.99 13.96 -24.01
C GLY A 35 -9.36 14.80 -22.78
N ASP A 36 -9.16 14.31 -21.54
CA ASP A 36 -9.43 15.10 -20.33
C ASP A 36 -8.38 16.19 -20.11
N VAL A 37 -8.74 17.42 -20.47
CA VAL A 37 -7.86 18.60 -20.37
C VAL A 37 -7.41 18.87 -18.93
N ASN A 38 -8.22 18.54 -17.91
CA ASN A 38 -7.85 18.79 -16.52
C ASN A 38 -6.77 17.80 -16.06
N VAL A 39 -6.88 16.53 -16.44
CA VAL A 39 -5.86 15.51 -16.15
C VAL A 39 -4.55 15.82 -16.91
N ALA A 40 -4.64 16.22 -18.19
CA ALA A 40 -3.49 16.70 -18.96
C ALA A 40 -2.78 17.87 -18.26
N ARG A 41 -3.55 18.87 -17.80
CA ARG A 41 -2.99 20.05 -17.11
C ARG A 41 -2.26 19.63 -15.84
N GLN A 42 -2.86 18.76 -15.02
CA GLN A 42 -2.25 18.27 -13.78
C GLN A 42 -0.92 17.57 -14.04
N LEU A 43 -0.85 16.74 -15.08
CA LEU A 43 0.38 16.05 -15.46
C LEU A 43 1.47 17.01 -15.96
N LEU A 44 1.11 18.03 -16.74
CA LEU A 44 2.05 19.06 -17.16
C LEU A 44 2.57 19.89 -15.98
N VAL A 45 1.71 20.21 -15.00
CA VAL A 45 2.13 20.86 -13.75
C VAL A 45 3.09 19.97 -12.97
N GLN A 46 2.83 18.66 -12.87
CA GLN A 46 3.75 17.72 -12.22
C GLN A 46 5.11 17.71 -12.92
N LYS A 47 5.16 17.67 -14.26
CA LYS A 47 6.41 17.75 -15.02
C LYS A 47 7.15 19.07 -14.82
N ALA A 48 6.41 20.19 -14.75
CA ALA A 48 7.01 21.50 -14.48
C ALA A 48 7.65 21.56 -13.09
N ILE A 49 6.96 21.06 -12.05
CA ILE A 49 7.50 20.95 -10.69
C ILE A 49 8.77 20.09 -10.69
N LEU A 50 8.77 18.94 -11.37
CA LEU A 50 9.95 18.07 -11.44
C LEU A 50 11.13 18.74 -12.16
N LYS A 51 10.84 19.57 -13.18
CA LYS A 51 11.86 20.35 -13.87
C LYS A 51 12.44 21.42 -12.95
N ASP A 52 11.61 22.17 -12.24
CA ASP A 52 12.07 23.18 -11.28
C ASP A 52 12.89 22.52 -10.15
N ALA A 53 12.41 21.40 -9.59
CA ALA A 53 13.13 20.63 -8.57
C ALA A 53 14.48 20.10 -9.07
N SER A 54 14.61 19.76 -10.36
CA SER A 54 15.90 19.30 -10.92
C SER A 54 16.96 20.40 -11.00
N ALA A 55 16.57 21.67 -10.94
CA ALA A 55 17.49 22.80 -10.89
C ALA A 55 17.98 23.09 -9.46
N GLU A 56 17.32 22.52 -8.44
CA GLU A 56 17.74 22.64 -7.06
C GLU A 56 18.90 21.70 -6.76
N LYS A 57 19.91 22.22 -6.05
CA LYS A 57 21.04 21.42 -5.59
C LYS A 57 20.67 20.73 -4.27
N LEU A 58 20.09 19.53 -4.39
CA LEU A 58 19.80 18.67 -3.24
C LEU A 58 21.09 18.25 -2.50
N SER A 59 21.02 18.17 -1.18
CA SER A 59 22.10 17.59 -0.36
C SER A 59 22.24 16.09 -0.62
N GLU A 60 23.35 15.49 -0.17
CA GLU A 60 23.53 14.03 -0.28
C GLU A 60 22.45 13.25 0.47
N ASP A 61 22.06 13.73 1.66
CA ASP A 61 21.00 13.13 2.48
C ASP A 61 19.63 13.25 1.77
N ASP A 62 19.32 14.40 1.18
CA ASP A 62 18.07 14.58 0.43
C ASP A 62 18.01 13.65 -0.79
N GLN A 63 19.13 13.47 -1.48
CA GLN A 63 19.22 12.57 -2.63
C GLN A 63 19.04 11.11 -2.20
N TYR A 64 19.67 10.71 -1.08
CA TYR A 64 19.50 9.38 -0.50
C TYR A 64 18.04 9.12 -0.12
N ASN A 65 17.41 10.02 0.63
CA ASN A 65 16.01 9.89 1.07
C ASN A 65 15.06 9.87 -0.13
N LEU A 66 15.29 10.72 -1.13
CA LEU A 66 14.49 10.71 -2.35
C LEU A 66 14.62 9.37 -3.07
N ASN A 67 15.84 8.85 -3.22
CA ASN A 67 16.08 7.57 -3.89
C ASN A 67 15.43 6.40 -3.14
N LEU A 68 15.54 6.37 -1.81
CA LEU A 68 14.88 5.37 -0.96
C LEU A 68 13.35 5.40 -1.18
N ALA A 69 12.74 6.59 -1.17
CA ALA A 69 11.32 6.73 -1.44
C ALA A 69 10.93 6.22 -2.85
N LYS A 70 11.78 6.41 -3.88
CA LYS A 70 11.52 5.84 -5.22
C LYS A 70 11.52 4.31 -5.18
N GLN A 71 12.52 3.73 -4.51
CA GLN A 71 12.66 2.28 -4.39
C GLN A 71 11.47 1.66 -3.64
N GLU A 72 11.02 2.28 -2.55
CA GLU A 72 9.84 1.84 -1.81
C GLU A 72 8.57 1.85 -2.67
N VAL A 73 8.37 2.93 -3.45
CA VAL A 73 7.24 3.03 -4.38
C VAL A 73 7.32 1.96 -5.48
N GLU A 74 8.51 1.71 -6.03
CA GLU A 74 8.72 0.67 -7.04
C GLU A 74 8.44 -0.73 -6.50
N VAL A 75 8.96 -1.04 -5.32
CA VAL A 75 8.71 -2.31 -4.62
C VAL A 75 7.21 -2.49 -4.36
N SER A 76 6.54 -1.46 -3.82
CA SER A 76 5.10 -1.51 -3.55
C SER A 76 4.28 -1.75 -4.82
N TYR A 77 4.56 -1.01 -5.90
CA TYR A 77 3.87 -1.19 -7.18
C TYR A 77 4.08 -2.60 -7.76
N TYR A 78 5.31 -3.11 -7.71
CA TYR A 78 5.62 -4.46 -8.18
C TYR A 78 4.86 -5.52 -7.40
N LEU A 79 4.87 -5.46 -6.06
CA LEU A 79 4.18 -6.42 -5.19
C LEU A 79 2.67 -6.39 -5.42
N GLN A 80 2.07 -5.20 -5.49
CA GLN A 80 0.66 -5.05 -5.80
C GLN A 80 0.32 -5.77 -7.12
N LYS A 81 1.06 -5.47 -8.19
CA LYS A 81 0.84 -6.08 -9.50
C LYS A 81 1.08 -7.59 -9.50
N LYS A 82 2.11 -8.05 -8.79
CA LYS A 82 2.47 -9.47 -8.70
C LYS A 82 1.34 -10.29 -8.09
N PHE A 83 0.73 -9.76 -7.04
CA PHE A 83 -0.26 -10.47 -6.24
C PHE A 83 -1.71 -10.11 -6.56
N GLU A 84 -1.95 -9.10 -7.39
CA GLU A 84 -3.30 -8.62 -7.75
C GLU A 84 -4.24 -9.77 -8.11
N SER A 85 -3.84 -10.62 -9.06
CA SER A 85 -4.68 -11.76 -9.47
C SER A 85 -4.79 -12.83 -8.37
N GLU A 86 -3.68 -13.14 -7.70
CA GLU A 86 -3.64 -14.25 -6.72
C GLU A 86 -4.49 -13.93 -5.48
N LEU A 87 -4.39 -12.71 -4.95
CA LEU A 87 -5.12 -12.30 -3.74
C LEU A 87 -6.61 -12.03 -4.00
N ASN A 88 -6.96 -11.53 -5.19
CA ASN A 88 -8.36 -11.27 -5.55
C ASN A 88 -9.15 -12.55 -5.83
N ASN A 89 -8.47 -13.66 -6.14
CA ASN A 89 -9.10 -14.94 -6.48
C ASN A 89 -9.06 -15.98 -5.35
N ILE A 90 -8.72 -15.57 -4.12
CA ILE A 90 -8.76 -16.46 -2.97
C ILE A 90 -10.20 -16.89 -2.73
N GLN A 91 -10.39 -18.21 -2.64
CA GLN A 91 -11.66 -18.81 -2.28
C GLN A 91 -11.55 -19.48 -0.92
N VAL A 92 -12.64 -19.40 -0.17
CA VAL A 92 -12.83 -20.12 1.09
C VAL A 92 -14.06 -20.99 0.91
N SER A 93 -13.88 -22.30 1.02
CA SER A 93 -14.99 -23.23 0.94
C SER A 93 -15.80 -23.24 2.25
N GLU A 94 -17.03 -23.71 2.17
CA GLU A 94 -17.86 -23.90 3.36
C GLU A 94 -17.25 -24.93 4.32
N GLU A 95 -16.61 -25.98 3.79
CA GLU A 95 -15.89 -26.97 4.60
C GLU A 95 -14.70 -26.34 5.35
N GLU A 96 -13.95 -25.44 4.70
CA GLU A 96 -12.86 -24.71 5.34
C GLU A 96 -13.38 -23.80 6.45
N ALA A 97 -14.46 -23.06 6.19
CA ALA A 97 -15.09 -22.20 7.19
C ALA A 97 -15.64 -23.00 8.38
N GLN A 98 -16.28 -24.14 8.12
CA GLN A 98 -16.79 -25.04 9.16
C GLN A 98 -15.65 -25.60 10.02
N LYS A 99 -14.56 -26.05 9.39
CA LYS A 99 -13.38 -26.53 10.11
C LYS A 99 -12.75 -25.45 10.98
N TYR A 100 -12.66 -24.23 10.47
CA TYR A 100 -12.14 -23.10 11.24
C TYR A 100 -13.02 -22.81 12.46
N TYR A 101 -14.33 -22.79 12.29
CA TYR A 101 -15.30 -22.64 13.37
C TYR A 101 -15.13 -23.72 14.44
N ASP A 102 -15.01 -24.99 14.05
CA ASP A 102 -14.87 -26.11 14.98
C ASP A 102 -13.57 -26.05 15.78
N ILE A 103 -12.46 -25.61 15.14
CA ILE A 103 -11.16 -25.42 15.81
C ILE A 103 -11.22 -24.27 16.82
N HIS A 104 -11.82 -23.14 16.44
CA HIS A 104 -11.84 -21.92 17.26
C HIS A 104 -13.11 -21.79 18.11
N LYS A 105 -13.90 -22.87 18.24
CA LYS A 105 -15.19 -22.85 18.94
C LYS A 105 -15.09 -22.38 20.40
N ALA A 106 -13.99 -22.70 21.07
CA ALA A 106 -13.73 -22.24 22.43
C ALA A 106 -13.57 -20.71 22.52
N GLU A 107 -13.03 -20.08 21.48
CA GLU A 107 -12.82 -18.63 21.38
C GLU A 107 -14.09 -17.91 20.89
N ILE A 108 -14.81 -18.52 19.95
CA ILE A 108 -16.06 -18.01 19.37
C ILE A 108 -17.25 -18.13 20.36
N GLY A 109 -17.17 -19.08 21.29
CA GLY A 109 -18.20 -19.33 22.30
C GLY A 109 -19.44 -20.03 21.71
N ASN A 110 -20.61 -19.78 22.30
CA ASN A 110 -21.88 -20.43 21.92
C ASN A 110 -22.56 -19.80 20.70
N THR A 111 -21.86 -18.96 19.94
CA THR A 111 -22.42 -18.31 18.74
C THR A 111 -22.55 -19.32 17.61
N PRO A 112 -23.73 -19.49 16.98
CA PRO A 112 -23.90 -20.49 15.93
C PRO A 112 -23.10 -20.13 14.67
N PHE A 113 -22.62 -21.15 13.95
CA PHE A 113 -21.80 -21.02 12.74
C PHE A 113 -22.37 -20.02 11.72
N GLU A 114 -23.66 -20.13 11.39
CA GLU A 114 -24.32 -19.23 10.43
C GLU A 114 -24.25 -17.75 10.82
N SER A 115 -24.15 -17.43 12.10
CA SER A 115 -24.03 -16.04 12.58
C SER A 115 -22.62 -15.47 12.47
N VAL A 116 -21.60 -16.31 12.31
CA VAL A 116 -20.18 -15.91 12.26
C VAL A 116 -19.49 -16.30 10.94
N LYS A 117 -20.20 -17.00 10.04
CA LYS A 117 -19.66 -17.53 8.79
C LYS A 117 -18.90 -16.50 7.97
N ASP A 118 -19.48 -15.31 7.75
CA ASP A 118 -18.84 -14.26 6.95
C ASP A 118 -17.55 -13.72 7.61
N ALA A 119 -17.55 -13.58 8.94
CA ALA A 119 -16.37 -13.16 9.68
C ALA A 119 -15.25 -14.22 9.61
N ILE A 120 -15.62 -15.50 9.69
CA ILE A 120 -14.68 -16.62 9.53
C ILE A 120 -14.11 -16.65 8.11
N VAL A 121 -14.95 -16.49 7.09
CA VAL A 121 -14.50 -16.41 5.70
C VAL A 121 -13.53 -15.25 5.50
N ALA A 122 -13.83 -14.07 6.04
CA ALA A 122 -12.93 -12.93 5.98
C ALA A 122 -11.59 -13.19 6.68
N GLN A 123 -11.63 -13.84 7.85
CA GLN A 123 -10.43 -14.19 8.62
C GLN A 123 -9.55 -15.21 7.88
N ILE A 124 -10.14 -16.29 7.36
CA ILE A 124 -9.41 -17.29 6.56
C ILE A 124 -8.83 -16.64 5.29
N THR A 125 -9.58 -15.74 4.65
CA THR A 125 -9.10 -15.00 3.48
C THR A 125 -7.86 -14.17 3.83
N TYR A 126 -7.91 -13.43 4.94
CA TYR A 126 -6.77 -12.65 5.44
C TYR A 126 -5.54 -13.53 5.75
N GLU A 127 -5.74 -14.67 6.42
CA GLU A 127 -4.67 -15.62 6.72
C GLU A 127 -4.03 -16.17 5.43
N LYS A 128 -4.85 -16.54 4.44
CA LYS A 128 -4.37 -17.01 3.12
C LYS A 128 -3.59 -15.91 2.38
N GLN A 129 -4.10 -14.68 2.36
CA GLN A 129 -3.40 -13.53 1.76
C GLN A 129 -2.02 -13.33 2.39
N THR A 130 -1.98 -13.35 3.73
CA THR A 130 -0.74 -13.18 4.50
C THR A 130 0.24 -14.32 4.20
N ALA A 131 -0.23 -15.57 4.14
CA ALA A 131 0.62 -16.72 3.84
C ALA A 131 1.24 -16.65 2.43
N ILE A 132 0.48 -16.22 1.42
CA ILE A 132 0.97 -16.03 0.04
C ILE A 132 2.11 -15.01 0.01
N VAL A 133 1.89 -13.85 0.64
CA VAL A 133 2.87 -12.77 0.69
C VAL A 133 4.12 -13.19 1.46
N ASN A 134 3.96 -13.74 2.66
CA ASN A 134 5.07 -14.20 3.50
C ASN A 134 5.91 -15.25 2.80
N LYS A 135 5.26 -16.23 2.15
CA LYS A 135 5.97 -17.27 1.40
C LYS A 135 6.88 -16.66 0.33
N TYR A 136 6.41 -15.64 -0.38
CA TYR A 136 7.25 -14.97 -1.37
C TYR A 136 8.43 -14.24 -0.75
N TYR A 137 8.26 -13.56 0.38
CA TYR A 137 9.36 -12.95 1.11
C TYR A 137 10.40 -13.99 1.54
N GLU A 138 9.96 -15.09 2.15
CA GLU A 138 10.82 -16.21 2.51
C GLU A 138 11.56 -16.81 1.30
N ASP A 139 10.85 -16.99 0.18
CA ASP A 139 11.46 -17.45 -1.08
C ASP A 139 12.56 -16.48 -1.56
N LEU A 140 12.38 -15.16 -1.39
CA LEU A 140 13.42 -14.16 -1.74
C LEU A 140 14.59 -14.18 -0.75
N LEU A 141 14.32 -14.23 0.55
CA LEU A 141 15.36 -14.32 1.59
C LEU A 141 16.29 -15.50 1.32
N ASN A 142 15.71 -16.65 1.01
CA ASN A 142 16.44 -17.87 0.68
C ASN A 142 17.16 -17.77 -0.67
N LYS A 143 16.45 -17.35 -1.73
CA LYS A 143 17.00 -17.27 -3.10
C LYS A 143 18.21 -16.35 -3.19
N TYR A 144 18.15 -15.20 -2.54
CA TYR A 144 19.22 -14.20 -2.56
C TYR A 144 20.18 -14.34 -1.38
N LYS A 145 19.96 -15.36 -0.53
CA LYS A 145 20.79 -15.65 0.64
C LYS A 145 21.02 -14.41 1.51
N ILE A 146 19.93 -13.69 1.78
CA ILE A 146 19.97 -12.41 2.48
C ILE A 146 20.68 -12.56 3.82
N GLU A 147 20.49 -13.69 4.51
CA GLU A 147 21.18 -13.95 5.78
C GLU A 147 22.69 -14.13 5.67
N GLU A 148 23.20 -14.66 4.55
CA GLU A 148 24.65 -14.71 4.31
C GLU A 148 25.20 -13.30 4.05
N ILE A 149 24.44 -12.46 3.35
CA ILE A 149 24.79 -11.06 3.09
C ILE A 149 24.84 -10.28 4.40
N LEU A 150 23.79 -10.40 5.23
CA LEU A 150 23.70 -9.72 6.52
C LEU A 150 24.84 -10.12 7.46
N LYS A 151 25.20 -11.41 7.53
CA LYS A 151 26.31 -11.89 8.37
C LYS A 151 27.67 -11.26 8.01
N LYS A 152 27.87 -10.83 6.76
CA LYS A 152 29.12 -10.16 6.35
C LYS A 152 29.28 -8.81 7.03
N ASP A 153 28.19 -8.07 7.15
CA ASP A 153 28.20 -6.68 7.65
C ASP A 153 27.74 -6.58 9.11
N PHE A 154 27.00 -7.60 9.60
CA PHE A 154 26.40 -7.69 10.93
C PHE A 154 26.53 -9.11 11.51
N PRO A 155 27.76 -9.58 11.84
CA PRO A 155 28.00 -10.97 12.25
C PRO A 155 27.33 -11.38 13.57
N ASP A 156 27.04 -10.41 14.45
CA ASP A 156 26.49 -10.64 15.79
C ASP A 156 24.98 -10.34 15.90
N ALA A 157 24.30 -10.03 14.79
CA ALA A 157 22.87 -9.74 14.81
C ALA A 157 22.05 -11.02 15.07
N ALA A 158 21.40 -11.09 16.24
CA ALA A 158 20.34 -12.08 16.50
C ALA A 158 19.11 -11.73 15.65
N GLN A 159 18.53 -12.73 14.98
CA GLN A 159 17.47 -12.49 13.99
C GLN A 159 16.08 -12.46 14.64
N PRO A 160 15.38 -11.31 14.64
CA PRO A 160 13.93 -11.31 14.81
C PRO A 160 13.26 -11.85 13.54
N ALA A 161 12.10 -12.50 13.70
CA ALA A 161 11.29 -12.95 12.57
C ALA A 161 10.92 -11.75 11.68
N VAL A 162 11.03 -11.91 10.37
CA VAL A 162 10.71 -10.87 9.40
C VAL A 162 9.19 -10.71 9.36
N GLU A 163 8.66 -9.64 9.96
CA GLU A 163 7.28 -9.25 9.72
C GLU A 163 7.18 -8.71 8.29
N ALA A 164 6.41 -9.39 7.43
CA ALA A 164 6.12 -8.86 6.11
C ALA A 164 5.40 -7.52 6.25
N PRO A 165 5.71 -6.52 5.40
CA PRO A 165 4.94 -5.28 5.39
C PRO A 165 3.49 -5.65 5.13
N ALA A 166 2.62 -5.29 6.07
CA ALA A 166 1.19 -5.55 5.97
C ALA A 166 0.70 -5.11 4.58
N PRO A 167 -0.09 -5.93 3.86
CA PRO A 167 -0.74 -5.46 2.65
C PRO A 167 -1.46 -4.18 3.02
N ALA A 168 -1.18 -3.09 2.30
CA ALA A 168 -1.75 -1.79 2.58
C ALA A 168 -3.26 -2.00 2.71
N ALA A 169 -3.77 -1.90 3.94
CA ALA A 169 -5.21 -1.93 4.17
C ALA A 169 -5.78 -0.88 3.23
N GLN A 170 -6.69 -1.30 2.34
CA GLN A 170 -7.52 -0.34 1.63
C GLN A 170 -8.01 0.63 2.68
N ALA A 171 -7.64 1.90 2.56
CA ALA A 171 -8.01 2.92 3.51
C ALA A 171 -9.54 2.87 3.62
N ALA A 172 -10.03 2.25 4.70
CA ALA A 172 -11.44 2.24 5.01
C ALA A 172 -11.85 3.72 5.05
N PRO A 173 -12.96 4.10 4.39
CA PRO A 173 -13.44 5.46 4.48
C PRO A 173 -13.62 5.77 5.97
N ALA A 174 -12.94 6.80 6.44
CA ALA A 174 -13.05 7.26 7.81
C ALA A 174 -14.55 7.42 8.16
N PRO A 175 -14.99 6.99 9.36
CA PRO A 175 -16.37 7.22 9.77
C PRO A 175 -16.58 8.74 9.75
N THR A 176 -17.56 9.17 8.96
CA THR A 176 -18.06 10.54 8.98
C THR A 176 -18.54 10.79 10.41
N ALA A 177 -17.77 11.56 11.17
CA ALA A 177 -18.21 12.07 12.45
C ALA A 177 -19.48 12.89 12.19
N ALA A 178 -20.61 12.41 12.72
CA ALA A 178 -21.87 13.12 12.71
C ALA A 178 -21.65 14.56 13.25
N PRO A 179 -22.25 15.58 12.64
CA PRO A 179 -22.12 16.95 13.13
C PRO A 179 -22.74 17.04 14.51
N ALA A 180 -21.95 17.45 15.50
CA ALA A 180 -22.45 17.79 16.82
C ALA A 180 -23.51 18.88 16.69
N GLU A 181 -24.71 18.60 17.17
CA GLU A 181 -25.81 19.56 17.26
C GLU A 181 -25.36 20.79 18.05
N ALA A 182 -25.30 21.93 17.37
CA ALA A 182 -25.23 23.23 18.01
C ALA A 182 -26.58 23.48 18.69
N LYS A 183 -26.64 23.32 20.02
CA LYS A 183 -27.73 23.87 20.83
C LYS A 183 -27.76 25.39 20.64
N THR A 184 -28.74 25.84 19.86
CA THR A 184 -29.23 27.21 19.87
C THR A 184 -30.20 27.31 21.04
N GLU A 185 -29.81 27.95 22.13
CA GLU A 185 -30.77 28.51 23.09
C GLU A 185 -30.81 30.02 22.84
N GLU A 186 -31.86 30.44 22.15
CA GLU A 186 -32.31 31.83 22.12
C GLU A 186 -33.50 31.95 23.09
N LYS A 187 -33.42 32.97 23.97
CA LYS A 187 -34.51 33.67 24.69
C LYS A 187 -35.41 32.89 25.67
N LYS A 188 -35.34 33.33 26.93
CA LYS A 188 -36.35 34.27 27.44
C LYS A 188 -35.77 35.22 28.49
#